data_AF-N9PN08-F1
#
_entry.id   AF-N9PN08-F1
#
_cell.length_a   1.000
_cell.length_b   1.000
_cell.length_c   1.000
_cell.angle_alpha   90.00
_cell.angle_beta   90.00
_cell.angle_gamma   90.00
#
_symmetry.space_group_name_H-M   'P 1'
#
loop_
_entity.id
_entity.type
_entity.pdbx_description
1 polymer ?
#
loop_
_entity_poly.entity_id
_entity_poly.type
_entity_poly.pdbx_seq_one_letter_code
_entity_poly.pdbx_strand_id
1 'polypeptide(L)'
;MKNDLKIFLIDTVGWIVSICVIVFFFTLWLFSFNDVENALKESWSITFSALAAFTTIGAAIIAAYLFNDWKEQQKHQNSLQFGLDVYSNFKYFDESYRNLNSELNFLKFLLLQVLDENDENLRNKFFNDLKAVTAKKTELLNYFSTFHDSYINYCIVTNQLSLIKDLNETRETVLTVYDALTQAEFDHTLEHKLEYIEFLVSHPGKDVHTYIYNYYIKSIFMKVAL
;
A
#
# COMPACT_ATOMS: atom_id res chain seq x y z
N MET A 1 6.17 0.52 -24.71
CA MET A 1 4.71 0.43 -24.52
C MET A 1 3.89 0.89 -25.73
N LYS A 2 3.83 2.19 -26.09
CA LYS A 2 3.02 2.63 -27.26
C LYS A 2 3.49 2.04 -28.59
N ASN A 3 4.79 1.76 -28.72
CA ASN A 3 5.34 1.17 -29.94
C ASN A 3 5.08 -0.35 -30.01
N ASP A 4 5.18 -1.07 -28.89
CA ASP A 4 4.94 -2.51 -28.84
C ASP A 4 3.48 -2.86 -29.15
N LEU A 5 2.54 -2.08 -28.62
CA LEU A 5 1.12 -2.22 -28.95
C LEU A 5 0.86 -1.95 -30.44
N LYS A 6 1.49 -0.92 -31.01
CA LYS A 6 1.36 -0.60 -32.44
C LYS A 6 1.89 -1.74 -33.31
N ILE A 7 3.05 -2.28 -32.98
CA ILE A 7 3.65 -3.42 -33.68
C ILE A 7 2.72 -4.63 -33.58
N PHE A 8 2.26 -4.97 -32.38
CA PHE A 8 1.34 -6.09 -32.16
C PHE A 8 0.02 -5.97 -32.93
N LEU A 9 -0.57 -4.77 -32.99
CA LEU A 9 -1.78 -4.50 -33.77
C LEU A 9 -1.53 -4.70 -35.27
N ILE A 10 -0.43 -4.13 -35.78
CA ILE A 10 -0.06 -4.25 -37.19
C ILE A 10 0.20 -5.73 -37.54
N ASP A 11 0.92 -6.45 -36.70
CA ASP A 11 1.22 -7.87 -36.90
C ASP A 11 -0.06 -8.71 -36.90
N THR A 12 -0.96 -8.49 -35.93
CA THR A 12 -2.23 -9.23 -35.84
C THR A 12 -3.10 -9.03 -37.08
N VAL A 13 -3.23 -7.77 -37.55
CA VAL A 13 -3.97 -7.46 -38.79
C VAL A 13 -3.28 -8.06 -40.01
N GLY A 14 -1.95 -7.96 -40.09
CA GLY A 14 -1.16 -8.53 -41.18
C GLY A 14 -1.32 -10.04 -41.29
N TRP A 15 -1.33 -10.75 -40.16
CA TRP A 15 -1.58 -12.19 -40.10
C TRP A 15 -2.99 -12.55 -40.58
N ILE A 16 -4.02 -11.84 -40.14
CA ILE A 16 -5.41 -12.07 -40.56
C ILE A 16 -5.54 -11.91 -42.08
N VAL A 17 -5.03 -10.81 -42.63
CA VAL A 17 -5.06 -10.55 -44.08
C VAL A 17 -4.31 -11.64 -44.85
N SER A 18 -3.13 -12.04 -44.37
CA SER A 18 -2.32 -13.08 -45.02
C SER A 18 -3.04 -14.43 -45.05
N ILE A 19 -3.67 -14.83 -43.94
CA ILE A 19 -4.47 -16.06 -43.87
C ILE A 19 -5.68 -15.99 -44.80
N CYS A 20 -6.38 -14.85 -44.88
CA CYS A 20 -7.50 -14.66 -45.81
C CYS A 20 -7.08 -14.80 -47.27
N VAL A 21 -5.91 -14.28 -47.65
CA VAL A 21 -5.36 -14.47 -49.00
C VAL A 21 -5.09 -15.94 -49.29
N ILE A 22 -4.52 -16.69 -48.33
CA ILE A 22 -4.28 -18.13 -48.48
C ILE A 22 -5.61 -18.89 -48.62
N VAL A 23 -6.60 -18.60 -47.78
CA VAL A 23 -7.93 -19.22 -47.86
C VAL A 23 -8.60 -18.94 -49.21
N PHE A 24 -8.48 -17.72 -49.73
CA PHE A 24 -9.01 -17.37 -51.03
C PHE A 24 -8.39 -18.19 -52.16
N PHE A 25 -7.06 -18.24 -52.24
CA PHE A 25 -6.40 -19.01 -53.32
C PHE A 25 -6.61 -20.52 -53.18
N PHE A 26 -6.64 -21.04 -51.95
CA PHE A 26 -6.92 -22.44 -51.69
C PHE A 26 -8.34 -22.83 -52.09
N THR A 27 -9.35 -22.03 -51.71
CA THR A 27 -10.76 -22.28 -52.07
C THR A 27 -10.99 -22.12 -53.58
N LEU A 28 -10.37 -21.12 -54.22
CA LEU A 28 -10.43 -20.93 -55.66
C LEU A 28 -9.85 -22.12 -56.41
N TRP A 29 -8.66 -22.57 -56.02
CA TRP A 29 -8.02 -23.74 -56.61
C TRP A 29 -8.88 -24.99 -56.46
N LEU A 30 -9.42 -25.24 -55.26
CA LEU A 30 -10.26 -26.40 -54.97
C LEU A 30 -11.58 -26.37 -55.75
N PHE A 31 -12.26 -25.23 -55.84
CA PHE A 31 -13.51 -25.08 -56.57
C PHE A 31 -13.33 -25.14 -58.09
N SER A 32 -12.22 -24.59 -58.61
CA SER A 32 -11.86 -24.75 -60.02
C SER A 32 -11.53 -26.19 -60.39
N PHE A 33 -10.90 -26.97 -59.50
CA PHE A 33 -10.59 -28.38 -59.75
C PHE A 33 -11.84 -29.29 -59.72
N ASN A 34 -12.86 -28.91 -58.95
CA ASN A 34 -14.10 -29.69 -58.80
C ASN A 34 -15.26 -29.21 -59.69
N ASP A 35 -14.99 -28.39 -60.71
CA ASP A 35 -15.99 -27.84 -61.66
C ASP A 35 -17.21 -27.17 -60.98
N VAL A 36 -16.98 -26.48 -59.86
CA VAL A 36 -18.03 -25.72 -59.18
C VAL A 36 -18.44 -24.52 -60.03
N GLU A 37 -19.74 -24.40 -60.32
CA GLU A 37 -20.28 -23.26 -61.07
C GLU A 37 -20.00 -21.95 -60.32
N ASN A 38 -19.46 -20.95 -61.02
CA ASN A 38 -19.06 -19.66 -60.43
C ASN A 38 -18.01 -19.76 -59.30
N ALA A 39 -17.04 -20.68 -59.40
CA ALA A 39 -15.96 -20.91 -58.43
C ALA A 39 -15.34 -19.62 -57.83
N LEU A 40 -15.12 -18.58 -58.63
CA LEU A 40 -14.58 -17.30 -58.16
C LEU A 40 -15.50 -16.59 -57.16
N LYS A 41 -16.81 -16.57 -57.41
CA LYS A 41 -17.81 -15.94 -56.54
C LYS A 41 -17.89 -16.68 -55.20
N GLU A 42 -17.94 -18.01 -55.25
CA GLU A 42 -18.03 -18.84 -54.05
C GLU A 42 -16.77 -18.74 -53.18
N SER A 43 -15.59 -18.67 -53.79
CA SER A 43 -14.32 -18.48 -53.07
C SER A 43 -14.26 -17.14 -52.32
N TRP A 44 -14.75 -16.06 -52.95
CA TRP A 44 -14.91 -14.76 -52.29
C TRP A 44 -15.89 -14.82 -51.13
N SER A 45 -17.06 -15.46 -51.31
CA SER A 45 -18.07 -15.64 -50.27
C SER A 45 -17.48 -16.29 -49.02
N ILE A 46 -16.79 -17.42 -49.19
CA ILE A 46 -16.11 -18.13 -48.10
C ILE A 46 -15.02 -17.27 -47.47
N THR A 47 -14.23 -16.57 -48.29
CA THR A 47 -13.16 -15.70 -47.79
C THR A 47 -13.72 -14.57 -46.92
N PHE A 48 -14.86 -13.98 -47.28
CA PHE A 48 -15.51 -12.95 -46.46
C PHE A 48 -16.05 -13.53 -45.14
N SER A 49 -16.65 -14.72 -45.17
CA SER A 49 -17.06 -15.42 -43.95
C SER A 49 -15.88 -15.76 -43.05
N ALA A 50 -14.77 -16.23 -43.63
CA ALA A 50 -13.54 -16.53 -42.91
C ALA A 50 -12.89 -15.26 -42.34
N LEU A 51 -12.87 -14.17 -43.11
CA LEU A 51 -12.37 -12.86 -42.65
C LEU A 51 -13.18 -12.37 -41.45
N ALA A 52 -14.50 -12.51 -41.44
CA ALA A 52 -15.33 -12.15 -40.29
C ALA A 52 -14.97 -12.98 -39.04
N ALA A 53 -14.77 -14.30 -39.20
CA ALA A 53 -14.35 -15.17 -38.11
C ALA A 53 -12.95 -14.80 -37.58
N PHE A 54 -11.97 -14.60 -38.47
CA PHE A 54 -10.60 -14.23 -38.08
C PHE A 54 -10.54 -12.82 -37.47
N THR A 55 -11.34 -11.88 -37.96
CA THR A 55 -11.44 -10.53 -37.37
C THR A 55 -11.96 -10.61 -35.93
N THR A 56 -12.95 -11.47 -35.68
CA THR A 56 -13.49 -11.67 -34.32
C THR A 56 -12.44 -12.29 -33.39
N ILE A 57 -11.70 -13.29 -33.86
CA ILE A 57 -10.60 -13.91 -33.10
C ILE A 57 -9.48 -12.88 -32.84
N GLY A 58 -9.09 -12.12 -33.87
CA GLY A 58 -8.10 -11.06 -33.77
C GLY A 58 -8.48 -9.99 -32.75
N ALA A 59 -9.73 -9.53 -32.78
CA ALA A 59 -10.26 -8.59 -31.80
C ALA A 59 -10.20 -9.15 -30.38
N ALA A 60 -10.55 -10.43 -30.17
CA ALA A 60 -10.45 -11.08 -28.87
C ALA A 60 -9.00 -11.20 -28.38
N ILE A 61 -8.05 -11.52 -29.26
CA ILE A 61 -6.62 -11.57 -28.94
C ILE A 61 -6.10 -10.18 -28.52
N ILE A 62 -6.45 -9.14 -29.28
CA ILE A 62 -6.09 -7.76 -28.96
C ILE A 62 -6.69 -7.32 -27.63
N ALA A 63 -7.97 -7.63 -27.40
CA ALA A 63 -8.65 -7.30 -26.15
C ALA A 63 -8.00 -8.00 -24.94
N ALA A 64 -7.64 -9.28 -25.07
CA ALA A 64 -6.93 -10.02 -24.02
C ALA A 64 -5.55 -9.42 -23.72
N TYR A 65 -4.79 -9.04 -24.76
CA TYR A 65 -3.50 -8.38 -24.60
C TYR A 65 -3.63 -7.03 -23.87
N LEU A 66 -4.56 -6.18 -24.31
CA LEU A 66 -4.84 -4.88 -23.68
C LEU A 66 -5.33 -5.02 -22.24
N PHE A 67 -6.14 -6.04 -21.95
CA PHE A 67 -6.62 -6.29 -20.59
C PHE A 67 -5.48 -6.68 -19.66
N ASN A 68 -4.55 -7.53 -20.10
CA ASN A 68 -3.40 -7.92 -19.28
C ASN A 68 -2.47 -6.73 -19.02
N ASP A 69 -2.17 -5.91 -20.03
CA ASP A 69 -1.36 -4.70 -19.87
C ASP A 69 -2.02 -3.69 -18.91
N TRP A 70 -3.33 -3.44 -19.09
CA TRP A 70 -4.10 -2.60 -18.17
C TRP A 70 -4.08 -3.14 -16.74
N LYS A 71 -4.25 -4.46 -16.56
CA LYS A 71 -4.25 -5.11 -15.25
C LYS A 71 -2.90 -4.95 -14.55
N GLU A 72 -1.79 -5.09 -15.26
CA GLU A 72 -0.45 -4.89 -14.70
C GLU A 72 -0.21 -3.43 -14.31
N GLN A 73 -0.56 -2.49 -15.19
CA GLN A 73 -0.46 -1.05 -14.89
C GLN A 73 -1.30 -0.67 -13.67
N GLN A 74 -2.55 -1.15 -13.60
CA GLN A 74 -3.43 -0.89 -12.46
C GLN A 74 -2.88 -1.50 -11.17
N LYS A 75 -2.31 -2.70 -11.23
CA LYS A 75 -1.66 -3.30 -10.06
C LYS A 75 -0.51 -2.42 -9.54
N HIS A 76 0.33 -1.90 -10.43
CA HIS A 76 1.40 -0.98 -10.05
C HIS A 76 0.87 0.35 -9.50
N GLN A 77 -0.09 0.98 -10.18
CA GLN A 77 -0.70 2.23 -9.72
C GLN A 77 -1.33 2.09 -8.35
N ASN A 78 -2.11 1.03 -8.12
CA ASN A 78 -2.71 0.75 -6.82
C ASN A 78 -1.61 0.54 -5.77
N SER A 79 -0.62 -0.31 -6.04
CA SER A 79 0.47 -0.57 -5.09
C SER A 79 1.22 0.71 -4.69
N LEU A 80 1.47 1.62 -5.64
CA LEU A 80 2.08 2.91 -5.38
C LEU A 80 1.19 3.80 -4.51
N GLN A 81 -0.09 3.92 -4.86
CA GLN A 81 -1.05 4.73 -4.10
C GLN A 81 -1.15 4.26 -2.65
N PHE A 82 -1.37 2.96 -2.42
CA PHE A 82 -1.40 2.40 -1.07
C PHE A 82 -0.06 2.59 -0.34
N GLY A 83 1.08 2.48 -1.03
CA GLY A 83 2.39 2.72 -0.43
C GLY A 83 2.58 4.17 0.03
N LEU A 84 2.09 5.14 -0.76
CA LEU A 84 2.09 6.56 -0.40
C LEU A 84 1.17 6.85 0.79
N ASP A 85 -0.01 6.25 0.83
CA ASP A 85 -0.95 6.39 1.94
C ASP A 85 -0.33 5.87 3.25
N VAL A 86 0.31 4.69 3.21
CA VAL A 86 1.06 4.14 4.34
C VAL A 86 2.14 5.10 4.81
N TYR A 87 2.95 5.61 3.89
CA TYR A 87 4.06 6.51 4.24
C TYR A 87 3.56 7.82 4.87
N SER A 88 2.50 8.40 4.31
CA SER A 88 1.86 9.61 4.83
C SER A 88 1.34 9.38 6.25
N ASN A 89 0.59 8.30 6.46
CA ASN A 89 0.01 7.97 7.77
C ASN A 89 1.08 7.61 8.81
N PHE A 90 2.15 6.93 8.40
CA PHE A 90 3.31 6.71 9.25
C PHE A 90 3.94 8.03 9.70
N LYS A 91 4.09 9.02 8.81
CA LYS A 91 4.68 10.31 9.16
C LYS A 91 3.88 11.03 10.24
N TYR A 92 2.55 11.02 10.16
CA TYR A 92 1.69 11.61 11.20
C TYR A 92 1.85 10.90 12.55
N PHE A 93 1.87 9.56 12.54
CA PHE A 93 2.12 8.78 13.74
C PHE A 93 3.51 9.07 14.34
N ASP A 94 4.56 9.09 13.52
CA ASP A 94 5.93 9.36 13.94
C ASP A 94 6.08 10.76 14.55
N GLU A 95 5.49 11.77 13.92
CA GLU A 95 5.51 13.14 14.43
C GLU A 95 4.79 13.25 15.78
N SER A 96 3.59 12.67 15.89
CA SER A 96 2.83 12.61 17.14
C SER A 96 3.63 11.92 18.26
N TYR A 97 4.26 10.79 17.95
CA TYR A 97 5.09 10.04 18.89
C TYR A 97 6.31 10.85 19.35
N ARG A 98 7.03 11.51 18.43
CA ARG A 98 8.20 12.34 18.77
C ARG A 98 7.83 13.52 19.66
N ASN A 99 6.71 14.17 19.36
CA ASN A 99 6.19 15.27 20.17
C ASN A 99 5.85 14.79 21.59
N LEU A 100 5.14 13.66 21.70
CA LEU A 100 4.83 13.03 22.98
C LEU A 100 6.11 12.73 23.78
N ASN A 101 7.11 12.12 23.15
CA ASN A 101 8.36 11.78 23.81
C ASN A 101 9.12 13.04 24.31
N SER A 102 9.12 14.13 23.52
CA SER A 102 9.72 15.40 23.95
C SER A 102 9.04 15.96 25.19
N GLU A 103 7.70 15.90 25.25
CA GLU A 103 6.92 16.40 26.38
C GLU A 103 7.08 15.52 27.62
N LEU A 104 7.17 14.20 27.45
CA LEU A 104 7.46 13.27 28.54
C LEU A 104 8.84 13.51 29.17
N ASN A 105 9.85 13.83 28.35
CA ASN A 105 11.17 14.22 28.86
C ASN A 105 11.11 15.50 29.69
N PHE A 106 10.32 16.49 29.25
CA PHE A 106 10.08 17.70 30.02
C PHE A 106 9.35 17.41 31.34
N LEU A 107 8.31 16.56 31.30
CA LEU A 107 7.59 16.12 32.50
C LEU A 107 8.50 15.40 33.49
N LYS A 108 9.40 14.53 33.00
CA LYS A 108 10.39 13.86 33.85
C LYS A 108 11.23 14.89 34.62
N PHE A 109 11.75 15.88 33.90
CA PHE A 109 12.54 16.95 34.51
C PHE A 109 11.75 17.72 35.57
N LEU A 110 10.51 18.12 35.24
CA LEU A 110 9.66 18.87 36.15
C LEU A 110 9.30 18.05 37.41
N LEU A 111 9.02 16.75 37.27
CA LEU A 111 8.71 15.87 38.39
C LEU A 111 9.89 15.72 39.35
N LEU A 112 11.11 15.62 38.82
CA LEU A 112 12.32 15.57 39.64
C LEU A 112 12.51 16.86 40.45
N GLN A 113 12.20 18.02 39.88
CA GLN A 113 12.22 19.30 40.62
C GLN A 113 11.15 19.35 41.71
N VAL A 114 9.94 18.86 41.44
CA VAL A 114 8.86 18.80 42.43
C VAL A 114 9.27 17.92 43.62
N LEU A 115 9.95 16.79 43.37
CA LEU A 115 10.42 15.89 44.42
C LEU A 115 11.53 16.50 45.29
N ASP A 116 12.38 17.38 44.73
CA ASP A 116 13.49 18.02 45.43
C ASP A 116 13.04 19.28 46.20
N GLU A 117 12.28 20.16 45.56
CA GLU A 117 11.94 21.48 46.09
C GLU A 117 10.61 21.49 46.88
N ASN A 118 9.73 20.51 46.65
CA ASN A 118 8.38 20.42 47.21
C ASN A 118 7.55 21.72 47.05
N ASP A 119 7.76 22.46 45.97
CA ASP A 119 7.04 23.70 45.65
C ASP A 119 5.64 23.43 45.08
N GLU A 120 4.63 24.09 45.65
CA GLU A 120 3.23 23.89 45.28
C GLU A 120 2.92 24.36 43.85
N ASN A 121 3.56 25.43 43.37
CA ASN A 121 3.36 25.93 42.01
C ASN A 121 3.94 24.98 40.98
N LEU A 122 5.15 24.44 41.23
CA LEU A 122 5.75 23.39 40.40
C LEU A 122 4.89 22.14 40.37
N ARG A 123 4.34 21.74 41.51
CA ARG A 123 3.44 20.58 41.61
C ARG A 123 2.17 20.78 40.79
N ASN A 124 1.53 21.95 40.90
CA ASN A 124 0.34 22.28 40.11
C ASN A 124 0.65 22.33 38.61
N LYS A 125 1.80 22.89 38.22
CA LYS A 125 2.26 22.90 36.84
C LYS A 125 2.46 21.47 36.31
N PHE A 126 3.14 20.61 37.07
CA PHE A 126 3.35 19.22 36.71
C PHE A 126 2.04 18.49 36.43
N PHE A 127 1.04 18.62 37.31
CA PHE A 127 -0.25 17.95 37.08
C PHE A 127 -1.01 18.49 35.88
N ASN A 128 -0.95 19.80 35.61
CA ASN A 128 -1.57 20.39 34.44
C ASN A 128 -0.90 19.90 33.14
N ASP A 129 0.44 19.89 33.11
CA ASP A 129 1.21 19.44 31.95
C ASP A 129 1.02 17.93 31.75
N LEU A 130 1.00 17.14 32.83
CA LEU A 130 0.74 15.69 32.77
C LEU A 130 -0.63 15.42 32.15
N LYS A 131 -1.68 16.13 32.58
CA LYS A 131 -3.02 15.99 32.00
C LYS A 131 -3.06 16.37 30.51
N ALA A 132 -2.32 17.39 30.11
CA ALA A 132 -2.21 17.79 28.71
C ALA A 132 -1.52 16.71 27.86
N VAL A 133 -0.45 16.11 28.38
CA VAL A 133 0.29 15.02 27.73
C VAL A 133 -0.56 13.75 27.65
N THR A 134 -1.25 13.37 28.73
CA THR A 134 -2.06 12.15 28.75
C THR A 134 -3.29 12.27 27.85
N ALA A 135 -3.82 13.47 27.61
CA ALA A 135 -4.88 13.69 26.62
C ALA A 135 -4.47 13.32 25.18
N LYS A 136 -3.17 13.35 24.86
CA LYS A 136 -2.64 13.00 23.52
C LYS A 136 -2.58 11.51 23.24
N LYS A 137 -2.75 10.64 24.25
CA LYS A 137 -2.70 9.18 24.08
C LYS A 137 -3.72 8.68 23.04
N THR A 138 -4.92 9.29 23.02
CA THR A 138 -5.98 8.95 22.06
C THR A 138 -5.60 9.34 20.64
N GLU A 139 -5.00 10.52 20.47
CA GLU A 139 -4.52 11.00 19.16
C GLU A 139 -3.43 10.08 18.61
N LEU A 140 -2.45 9.71 19.45
CA LEU A 140 -1.40 8.76 19.07
C LEU A 140 -1.99 7.42 18.60
N LEU A 141 -2.94 6.88 19.36
CA LEU A 141 -3.60 5.61 19.03
C LEU A 141 -4.40 5.70 17.72
N ASN A 142 -5.07 6.83 17.47
CA ASN A 142 -5.80 7.06 16.22
C ASN A 142 -4.87 7.12 15.01
N TYR A 143 -3.75 7.85 15.12
CA TYR A 143 -2.74 7.90 14.05
C TYR A 143 -2.11 6.54 13.81
N PHE A 144 -1.79 5.79 14.86
CA PHE A 144 -1.30 4.43 14.73
C PHE A 144 -2.33 3.53 14.03
N SER A 145 -3.60 3.60 14.41
CA SER A 145 -4.67 2.77 13.82
C SER A 145 -4.85 3.06 12.33
N THR A 146 -4.80 4.34 11.95
CA THR A 146 -4.90 4.75 10.54
C THR A 146 -3.68 4.26 9.73
N PHE A 147 -2.47 4.37 10.29
CA PHE A 147 -1.26 3.79 9.70
C PHE A 147 -1.39 2.27 9.56
N HIS A 148 -1.82 1.59 10.61
CA HIS A 148 -1.98 0.14 10.69
C HIS A 148 -2.95 -0.37 9.60
N ASP A 149 -4.13 0.25 9.48
CA ASP A 149 -5.13 -0.12 8.47
C ASP A 149 -4.61 0.11 7.05
N SER A 150 -3.92 1.23 6.83
CA SER A 150 -3.29 1.53 5.54
C SER A 150 -2.24 0.48 5.17
N TYR A 151 -1.45 0.04 6.17
CA TYR A 151 -0.40 -0.96 5.97
C TYR A 151 -0.98 -2.34 5.67
N ILE A 152 -2.07 -2.73 6.35
CA ILE A 152 -2.80 -3.96 6.05
C ILE A 152 -3.33 -3.92 4.61
N ASN A 153 -3.96 -2.82 4.21
CA ASN A 153 -4.47 -2.66 2.85
C ASN A 153 -3.37 -2.77 1.80
N TYR A 154 -2.21 -2.13 2.03
CA TYR A 154 -1.04 -2.29 1.19
C TYR A 154 -0.59 -3.76 1.09
N CYS A 155 -0.50 -4.47 2.22
CA CYS A 155 -0.11 -5.88 2.25
C CYS A 155 -1.09 -6.77 1.48
N ILE A 156 -2.40 -6.51 1.57
CA ILE A 156 -3.42 -7.26 0.83
C ILE A 156 -3.26 -7.03 -0.68
N VAL A 157 -3.17 -5.76 -1.11
CA VAL A 157 -3.08 -5.39 -2.53
C VAL A 157 -1.78 -5.89 -3.17
N THR A 158 -0.70 -5.94 -2.40
CA THR A 158 0.60 -6.43 -2.87
C THR A 158 0.83 -7.92 -2.62
N ASN A 159 -0.13 -8.62 -2.02
CA ASN A 159 -0.07 -10.04 -1.64
C ASN A 159 1.13 -10.37 -0.71
N GLN A 160 1.32 -9.56 0.33
CA GLN A 160 2.42 -9.66 1.31
C GLN A 160 1.90 -9.92 2.72
N LEU A 161 1.00 -10.89 2.86
CA LEU A 161 0.32 -11.18 4.14
C LEU A 161 1.27 -11.58 5.28
N SER A 162 2.47 -12.10 4.98
CA SER A 162 3.48 -12.42 5.99
C SER A 162 3.91 -11.21 6.80
N LEU A 163 3.87 -10.00 6.22
CA LEU A 163 4.27 -8.77 6.88
C LEU A 163 3.23 -8.24 7.89
N ILE A 164 2.01 -8.78 7.87
CA ILE A 164 0.95 -8.38 8.80
C ILE A 164 1.25 -8.89 10.22
N LYS A 165 1.93 -10.04 10.34
CA LYS A 165 2.19 -10.67 11.65
C LYS A 165 3.04 -9.76 12.55
N ASP A 166 4.04 -9.11 11.97
CA ASP A 166 4.99 -8.26 12.69
C ASP A 166 4.33 -6.94 13.16
N LEU A 167 3.29 -6.48 12.46
CA LEU A 167 2.55 -5.26 12.78
C LEU A 167 1.78 -5.39 14.12
N ASN A 168 1.33 -6.60 14.46
CA ASN A 168 0.64 -6.84 15.72
C ASN A 168 1.56 -6.60 16.93
N GLU A 169 2.84 -6.95 16.85
CA GLU A 169 3.80 -6.70 17.94
C GLU A 169 4.00 -5.19 18.15
N THR A 170 3.98 -4.42 17.06
CA THR A 170 4.04 -2.95 17.12
C THR A 170 2.78 -2.38 17.79
N ARG A 171 1.60 -2.96 17.49
CA ARG A 171 0.35 -2.57 18.14
C ARG A 171 0.38 -2.79 19.64
N GLU A 172 0.84 -3.96 20.11
CA GLU A 172 0.97 -4.25 21.54
C GLU A 172 1.89 -3.26 22.24
N THR A 173 2.97 -2.85 21.57
CA THR A 173 3.89 -1.83 22.09
C THR A 173 3.20 -0.47 22.25
N VAL A 174 2.41 -0.03 21.26
CA VAL A 174 1.65 1.23 21.34
C VAL A 174 0.56 1.18 22.42
N LEU A 175 -0.11 0.04 22.59
CA LEU A 175 -1.08 -0.16 23.68
C LEU A 175 -0.41 -0.09 25.05
N THR A 176 0.79 -0.66 25.19
CA THR A 176 1.56 -0.57 26.44
C THR A 176 1.90 0.88 26.80
N VAL A 177 2.26 1.71 25.81
CA VAL A 177 2.47 3.16 25.99
C VAL A 177 1.18 3.86 26.41
N TYR A 178 0.05 3.53 25.78
CA TYR A 178 -1.26 4.07 26.11
C TYR A 178 -1.66 3.75 27.56
N ASP A 179 -1.45 2.51 27.99
CA ASP A 179 -1.75 2.05 29.35
C ASP A 179 -0.84 2.74 30.36
N ALA A 180 0.46 2.83 30.10
CA ALA A 180 1.41 3.52 30.98
C ALA A 180 1.08 5.02 31.13
N LEU A 181 0.66 5.71 30.06
CA LEU A 181 0.17 7.09 30.15
C LEU A 181 -1.08 7.19 31.03
N THR A 182 -1.98 6.22 30.92
CA THR A 182 -3.19 6.17 31.74
C THR A 182 -2.84 5.95 33.21
N GLN A 183 -1.93 5.04 33.53
CA GLN A 183 -1.49 4.83 34.91
C GLN A 183 -0.78 6.07 35.47
N ALA A 184 0.10 6.72 34.68
CA ALA A 184 0.76 7.96 35.07
C ALA A 184 -0.25 9.05 35.45
N GLU A 185 -1.38 9.16 34.76
CA GLU A 185 -2.45 10.12 35.08
C GLU A 185 -3.10 9.83 36.44
N PHE A 186 -3.49 8.57 36.66
CA PHE A 186 -4.36 8.19 37.79
C PHE A 186 -3.64 7.74 39.06
N ASP A 187 -2.34 7.46 39.01
CA ASP A 187 -1.61 7.08 40.23
C ASP A 187 -1.67 8.19 41.29
N HIS A 188 -1.59 7.81 42.56
CA HIS A 188 -1.72 8.73 43.70
C HIS A 188 -0.37 9.20 44.24
N THR A 189 0.74 8.50 43.96
CA THR A 189 2.08 8.88 44.45
C THR A 189 2.90 9.55 43.35
N LEU A 190 3.82 10.44 43.73
CA LEU A 190 4.72 11.08 42.75
C LEU A 190 5.81 10.10 42.29
N GLU A 191 6.21 9.18 43.16
CA GLU A 191 7.21 8.15 42.92
C GLU A 191 6.75 7.17 41.84
N HIS A 192 5.52 6.63 41.91
CA HIS A 192 5.03 5.75 40.85
C HIS A 192 4.81 6.51 39.53
N LYS A 193 4.37 7.78 39.58
CA LYS A 193 4.29 8.62 38.37
C LYS A 193 5.66 8.77 37.72
N LEU A 194 6.72 8.90 38.52
CA LEU A 194 8.09 8.93 38.02
C LEU A 194 8.44 7.60 37.35
N GLU A 195 8.15 6.46 37.97
CA GLU A 195 8.39 5.14 37.37
C GLU A 195 7.70 4.98 36.01
N TYR A 196 6.44 5.39 35.87
CA TYR A 196 5.73 5.34 34.58
C TYR A 196 6.32 6.31 33.56
N ILE A 197 6.66 7.54 33.96
CA ILE A 197 7.29 8.52 33.05
C ILE A 197 8.68 8.03 32.63
N GLU A 198 9.45 7.44 33.53
CA GLU A 198 10.74 6.85 33.22
C GLU A 198 10.60 5.64 32.30
N PHE A 199 9.61 4.78 32.52
CA PHE A 199 9.25 3.70 31.60
C PHE A 199 8.96 4.25 30.21
N LEU A 200 8.12 5.28 30.10
CA LEU A 200 7.71 5.90 28.84
C LEU A 200 8.85 6.61 28.10
N VAL A 201 9.79 7.22 28.83
CA VAL A 201 10.98 7.87 28.28
C VAL A 201 12.08 6.87 27.93
N SER A 202 12.22 5.80 28.72
CA SER A 202 13.25 4.77 28.54
C SER A 202 12.87 3.70 27.51
N HIS A 203 11.58 3.42 27.32
CA HIS A 203 11.11 2.63 26.18
C HIS A 203 11.38 3.44 24.93
N PRO A 204 12.40 3.06 24.14
CA PRO A 204 12.91 3.96 23.16
C PRO A 204 11.89 4.09 22.04
N GLY A 205 11.36 5.30 21.89
CA GLY A 205 10.85 5.79 20.61
C GLY A 205 11.80 5.58 19.44
N LYS A 206 13.10 5.40 19.73
CA LYS A 206 14.10 4.97 18.75
C LYS A 206 13.81 3.58 18.20
N ASP A 207 13.31 2.62 18.98
CA ASP A 207 13.06 1.28 18.46
C ASP A 207 11.75 1.24 17.68
N VAL A 208 10.67 1.86 18.15
CA VAL A 208 9.39 1.86 17.39
C VAL A 208 9.53 2.60 16.06
N HIS A 209 10.15 3.79 16.04
CA HIS A 209 10.41 4.52 14.81
C HIS A 209 11.35 3.76 13.87
N THR A 210 12.51 3.33 14.38
CA THR A 210 13.54 2.66 13.57
C THR A 210 13.06 1.32 13.07
N TYR A 211 12.31 0.58 13.88
CA TYR A 211 11.69 -0.69 13.52
C TYR A 211 10.63 -0.49 12.45
N ILE A 212 9.66 0.41 12.66
CA ILE A 212 8.61 0.66 11.67
C ILE A 212 9.21 1.18 10.37
N TYR A 213 10.16 2.11 10.45
CA TYR A 213 10.79 2.65 9.26
C TYR A 213 11.64 1.60 8.53
N ASN A 214 12.55 0.92 9.21
CA ASN A 214 13.46 -0.03 8.55
C ASN A 214 12.78 -1.30 8.08
N TYR A 215 11.71 -1.73 8.76
CA TYR A 215 11.08 -3.00 8.48
C TYR A 215 9.84 -2.85 7.57
N TYR A 216 9.02 -1.83 7.80
CA TYR A 216 7.78 -1.62 7.03
C TYR A 216 7.95 -0.58 5.92
N ILE A 217 8.49 0.59 6.22
CA ILE A 217 8.55 1.69 5.25
C ILE A 217 9.63 1.44 4.20
N LYS A 218 10.81 0.98 4.61
CA LYS A 218 11.92 0.67 3.71
C LYS A 218 11.60 -0.49 2.78
N SER A 219 10.86 -1.50 3.24
CA SER A 219 10.45 -2.63 2.41
C SER A 219 9.45 -2.23 1.33
N ILE A 220 8.58 -1.25 1.61
CA ILE A 220 7.73 -0.60 0.60
C ILE A 220 8.60 0.12 -0.44
N PHE A 221 9.54 0.98 0.00
CA PHE A 221 10.38 1.74 -0.93
C PHE A 221 11.27 0.86 -1.82
N MET A 222 11.85 -0.22 -1.28
CA MET A 222 12.67 -1.15 -2.06
C MET A 222 11.87 -1.86 -3.17
N LYS A 223 10.56 -2.06 -2.98
CA LYS A 223 9.71 -2.75 -3.95
C LYS A 223 8.97 -1.83 -4.91
N VAL A 224 8.81 -0.55 -4.56
CA VAL A 224 8.25 0.48 -5.45
C VAL A 224 9.32 1.00 -6.43
N ALA A 225 10.61 0.87 -6.11
CA ALA A 225 11.72 1.29 -6.97
C ALA A 225 12.12 0.27 -8.06
N LEU A 226 11.47 -0.91 -8.11
CA LEU A 226 11.65 -1.98 -9.10
C LEU A 226 10.43 -2.06 -10.01
#